data_AF-A0A382ZCP1-F1
#
_entry.id   AF-A0A382ZCP1-F1
#
_cell.length_a   1.000
_cell.length_b   1.000
_cell.length_c   1.000
_cell.angle_alpha   90.00
_cell.angle_beta   90.00
_cell.angle_gamma   90.00
#
_symmetry.space_group_name_H-M   'P 1'
#
loop_
_entity.id
_entity.type
_entity.pdbx_description
1 polymer ?
#
loop_
_entity_poly.entity_id
_entity_poly.type
_entity_poly.pdbx_seq_one_letter_code
_entity_poly.pdbx_strand_id
1 'polypeptide(L)'
;MRTILSMFAKSPFKPLVSHIDKVNECVDQIIPLFQALHSKDYNKVEEISEHISKVEHKADRIKDDIRQHLPQSIFLPVDKRD
;
A
#
# COMPACT_ATOMS: atom_id res chain seq x y z
N MET A 1 -13.95 28.07 -13.61
CA MET A 1 -14.86 27.17 -14.34
C MET A 1 -14.17 25.82 -14.40
N ARG A 2 -14.67 24.78 -13.69
CA ARG A 2 -14.07 23.44 -13.75
C ARG A 2 -14.59 22.74 -15.01
N THR A 3 -13.71 22.43 -15.94
CA THR A 3 -14.05 21.79 -17.21
C THR A 3 -14.40 20.32 -16.96
N ILE A 4 -15.44 19.78 -17.61
CA ILE A 4 -15.85 18.36 -17.49
C ILE A 4 -14.67 17.41 -17.76
N LEU A 5 -13.72 17.81 -18.61
CA LEU A 5 -12.49 17.08 -18.89
C LEU A 5 -11.62 16.82 -17.65
N SER A 6 -11.63 17.71 -16.64
CA SER A 6 -10.89 17.49 -15.39
C SER A 6 -11.55 16.46 -14.46
N MET A 7 -12.76 15.99 -14.80
CA MET A 7 -13.44 14.89 -14.10
C MET A 7 -13.01 13.51 -14.63
N PHE A 8 -12.40 13.45 -15.82
CA PHE A 8 -11.82 12.23 -16.40
C PHE A 8 -10.30 12.14 -16.14
N ALA A 9 -9.88 12.51 -14.93
CA ALA A 9 -8.49 12.38 -14.49
C ALA A 9 -8.03 10.92 -14.54
N LYS A 10 -6.71 10.71 -14.70
CA LYS A 10 -6.04 9.39 -14.74
C LYS A 10 -6.67 8.41 -13.74
N SER A 11 -6.80 7.14 -14.16
CA SER A 11 -7.43 6.08 -13.36
C SER A 11 -7.08 6.20 -11.86
N PRO A 12 -8.07 6.47 -10.99
CA PRO A 12 -7.85 6.64 -9.56
C PRO A 12 -7.37 5.34 -8.88
N PHE A 13 -7.38 4.22 -9.62
CA PHE A 13 -6.96 2.91 -9.14
C PHE A 13 -5.46 2.66 -9.26
N LYS A 14 -4.70 3.46 -10.03
CA LYS A 14 -3.25 3.23 -10.17
C LYS A 14 -2.51 3.31 -8.83
N PRO A 15 -2.78 4.30 -7.96
CA PRO A 15 -2.22 4.31 -6.59
C PRO A 15 -2.66 3.11 -5.76
N LEU A 16 -3.91 2.63 -5.91
CA LEU A 16 -4.39 1.43 -5.21
C LEU A 16 -3.61 0.17 -5.62
N VAL A 17 -3.32 0.00 -6.92
CA VAL A 17 -2.46 -1.09 -7.39
C VAL A 17 -1.07 -0.98 -6.77
N SER A 18 -0.48 0.22 -6.75
CA SER A 18 0.84 0.43 -6.12
C SER A 18 0.83 0.15 -4.61
N HIS A 19 -0.28 0.41 -3.92
CA HIS A 19 -0.44 0.07 -2.51
C HIS A 19 -0.48 -1.45 -2.33
N ILE A 20 -1.26 -2.17 -3.15
CA ILE A 20 -1.36 -3.63 -3.14
C ILE A 20 0.01 -4.27 -3.41
N ASP A 21 0.78 -3.77 -4.38
CA ASP A 21 2.12 -4.27 -4.66
C ASP A 21 3.03 -4.17 -3.43
N LYS A 22 2.92 -3.06 -2.68
CA LYS A 22 3.72 -2.86 -1.47
C LYS A 22 3.25 -3.72 -0.29
N VAL A 23 1.95 -3.96 -0.17
CA VAL A 23 1.38 -4.90 0.81
C VAL A 23 1.82 -6.33 0.52
N ASN A 24 1.81 -6.74 -0.75
CA ASN A 24 2.30 -8.07 -1.15
C ASN A 24 3.78 -8.24 -0.77
N GLU A 25 4.62 -7.22 -0.99
CA GLU A 25 6.02 -7.24 -0.56
C GLU A 25 6.16 -7.49 0.96
N CYS A 26 5.27 -6.94 1.80
CA CYS A 26 5.24 -7.27 3.23
C CYS A 26 4.84 -8.74 3.50
N VAL A 27 3.79 -9.21 2.82
CA VAL A 27 3.25 -10.57 3.00
C VAL A 27 4.28 -11.62 2.58
N ASP A 28 5.05 -11.36 1.53
CA ASP A 28 6.10 -12.24 1.03
C ASP A 28 7.22 -12.48 2.06
N GLN A 29 7.41 -11.56 3.01
CA GLN A 29 8.40 -11.70 4.09
C GLN A 29 7.92 -12.57 5.26
N ILE A 30 6.64 -12.90 5.34
CA ILE A 30 6.08 -13.68 6.45
C ILE A 30 6.69 -15.09 6.48
N ILE A 31 6.81 -15.74 5.32
CA ILE A 31 7.42 -17.08 5.24
C ILE A 31 8.90 -17.03 5.67
N PRO A 32 9.77 -16.15 5.11
CA PRO A 32 11.15 -15.96 5.59
C PRO A 32 11.26 -15.68 7.09
N LEU A 33 10.38 -14.84 7.64
CA LEU A 33 10.37 -14.49 9.06
C LEU A 33 10.14 -15.74 9.93
N PHE A 34 9.13 -16.53 9.59
CA PHE A 34 8.83 -17.77 10.31
C PHE A 34 9.92 -18.83 10.14
N GLN A 35 10.57 -18.90 8.98
CA GLN A 35 11.72 -19.79 8.77
C GLN A 35 12.92 -19.39 9.64
N ALA A 36 13.21 -18.10 9.76
CA ALA A 36 14.24 -17.58 10.66
C ALA A 36 13.91 -17.87 12.12
N LEU A 37 12.64 -17.66 12.52
CA LEU A 37 12.15 -17.97 13.86
C LEU A 37 12.27 -19.46 14.19
N HIS A 38 11.85 -20.34 13.27
CA HIS A 38 11.95 -21.78 13.42
C HIS A 38 13.42 -22.24 13.57
N SER A 39 14.33 -21.59 12.86
CA SER A 39 15.78 -21.84 12.93
C SER A 39 16.46 -21.21 14.16
N LYS A 40 15.70 -20.49 15.00
CA LYS A 40 16.19 -19.70 16.15
C LYS A 40 17.26 -18.66 15.78
N ASP A 41 17.26 -18.19 14.54
CA ASP A 41 18.16 -17.15 14.06
C ASP A 41 17.54 -15.78 14.35
N TYR A 42 17.69 -15.32 15.59
CA TYR A 42 17.06 -14.08 16.05
C TYR A 42 17.61 -12.82 15.37
N ASN A 43 18.88 -12.82 14.96
CA ASN A 43 19.45 -11.72 14.20
C ASN A 43 18.73 -11.56 12.87
N LYS A 44 18.47 -12.68 12.18
CA LYS A 44 17.73 -12.67 10.92
C LYS A 44 16.25 -12.34 11.11
N VAL A 45 15.64 -12.76 12.23
CA VAL A 45 14.27 -12.34 12.60
C VAL A 45 14.20 -10.82 12.75
N GLU A 46 15.16 -10.21 13.44
CA GLU A 46 15.24 -8.75 13.61
C GLU A 46 15.40 -8.04 12.25
N GLU A 47 16.34 -8.50 11.41
CA GLU A 47 16.56 -7.95 10.07
C GLU A 47 15.29 -7.98 9.20
N ILE A 48 14.61 -9.14 9.15
CA ILE A 48 13.37 -9.28 8.37
C ILE A 48 12.25 -8.41 8.97
N SER A 49 12.15 -8.32 10.30
CA SER A 49 11.13 -7.50 10.97
C SER A 49 11.32 -6.01 10.70
N GLU A 50 12.56 -5.52 10.71
CA GLU A 50 12.87 -4.16 10.30
C GLU A 50 12.52 -3.91 8.83
N HIS A 51 12.82 -4.87 7.96
CA HIS A 51 12.48 -4.77 6.55
C HIS A 51 10.96 -4.69 6.35
N ILE A 52 10.18 -5.56 7.00
CA ILE A 52 8.72 -5.52 7.00
C ILE A 52 8.22 -4.15 7.45
N SER A 53 8.76 -3.61 8.55
CA SER A 53 8.37 -2.30 9.07
C SER A 53 8.64 -1.16 8.07
N LYS A 54 9.77 -1.22 7.36
CA LYS A 54 10.12 -0.24 6.31
C LYS A 54 9.18 -0.32 5.10
N VAL A 55 8.77 -1.53 4.71
CA VAL A 55 7.86 -1.76 3.58
C VAL A 55 6.43 -1.36 3.96
N GLU A 56 5.97 -1.71 5.17
CA GLU A 56 4.68 -1.31 5.73
C GLU A 56 4.55 0.20 5.78
N HIS A 57 5.58 0.91 6.25
CA HIS A 57 5.55 2.37 6.28
C HIS A 57 5.37 2.96 4.87
N LYS A 58 5.98 2.37 3.84
CA LYS A 58 5.78 2.80 2.46
C LYS A 58 4.35 2.53 1.98
N ALA A 59 3.77 1.39 2.35
CA ALA A 59 2.38 1.07 2.02
C ALA A 59 1.42 2.08 2.67
N ASP A 60 1.65 2.42 3.94
CA ASP A 60 0.87 3.40 4.69
C ASP A 60 0.93 4.79 4.06
N ARG A 61 2.12 5.23 3.61
CA ARG A 61 2.27 6.50 2.86
C ARG A 61 1.44 6.52 1.58
N ILE A 62 1.39 5.43 0.83
CA ILE A 62 0.57 5.34 -0.39
C ILE A 62 -0.93 5.39 -0.03
N LYS A 63 -1.34 4.72 1.06
CA LYS A 63 -2.72 4.77 1.57
C LYS A 63 -3.13 6.19 1.95
N ASP A 64 -2.26 6.92 2.65
CA ASP A 64 -2.51 8.32 3.02
C ASP A 64 -2.59 9.22 1.78
N ASP A 65 -1.70 9.02 0.81
CA ASP A 65 -1.70 9.76 -0.46
C ASP A 65 -3.03 9.56 -1.22
N ILE A 66 -3.52 8.32 -1.29
CA ILE A 66 -4.83 7.99 -1.87
C ILE A 66 -5.94 8.77 -1.17
N ARG A 67 -5.97 8.75 0.17
CA ARG A 67 -7.02 9.41 0.96
C ARG A 67 -7.00 10.93 0.81
N GLN A 68 -5.81 11.53 0.71
CA GLN A 68 -5.64 12.97 0.54
C GLN A 68 -6.01 13.44 -0.88
N HIS A 69 -5.69 12.64 -1.89
CA HIS A 69 -5.86 13.01 -3.30
C HIS A 69 -7.12 12.46 -3.96
N LEU A 70 -8.00 11.79 -3.21
CA LEU A 70 -9.31 11.36 -3.70
C LEU A 70 -10.39 12.41 -3.36
N PRO A 71 -10.62 13.42 -4.22
CA PRO A 71 -11.60 14.46 -3.93
C PRO A 71 -13.01 13.91 -3.91
N GLN A 72 -13.79 14.40 -2.94
CA GLN A 72 -15.21 14.06 -2.77
C GLN A 72 -16.08 14.39 -4.01
N SER A 73 -15.60 15.26 -4.91
CA SER A 73 -16.31 15.70 -6.10
C SER A 73 -16.15 14.82 -7.36
N ILE A 74 -15.30 13.78 -7.35
CA ILE A 74 -15.17 12.85 -8.50
C ILE A 74 -16.26 11.78 -8.43
N PHE A 75 -16.99 11.52 -9.51
CA PHE A 75 -17.88 10.35 -9.58
C PHE A 75 -17.05 9.09 -9.85
N LEU A 76 -17.14 8.10 -8.96
CA LEU A 76 -16.51 6.79 -9.13
C LEU A 76 -17.57 5.73 -9.44
N PRO A 77 -17.21 4.64 -10.17
CA PRO A 77 -18.11 3.50 -10.40
C PRO A 77 -18.31 2.62 -9.15
N VAL A 78 -17.64 2.93 -8.04
CA VAL A 78 -17.66 2.23 -6.75
C VAL A 78 -17.83 3.25 -5.61
N ASP A 79 -18.30 2.82 -4.43
CA ASP A 79 -18.32 3.68 -3.24
C ASP A 79 -16.89 4.11 -2.89
N LYS A 80 -16.71 5.33 -2.39
CA LYS A 80 -15.41 5.87 -1.99
C LYS A 80 -14.95 5.40 -0.61
N ARG A 81 -15.88 4.83 0.16
CA ARG A 81 -15.63 4.28 1.49
C ARG A 81 -15.21 2.82 1.46
N ASP A 82 -15.46 2.15 0.32
CA ASP A 82 -14.96 0.81 0.00
C ASP A 82 -13.50 0.91 -0.46
#